data_AF-A0A7S3S0W2-F1
#
_entry.id   AF-A0A7S3S0W2-F1
#
_cell.length_a   1.000
_cell.length_b   1.000
_cell.length_c   1.000
_cell.angle_alpha   90.00
_cell.angle_beta   90.00
_cell.angle_gamma   90.00
#
_symmetry.space_group_name_H-M   'P 1'
#
loop_
_entity.id
_entity.type
_entity.pdbx_description
1 polymer ?
#
loop_
_entity_poly.entity_id
_entity_poly.type
_entity_poly.pdbx_seq_one_letter_code
_entity_poly.pdbx_strand_id
1 'polypeptide(L)'
;LFEAGAIQVIVATEQLSWGMTMLAHLCIIMDTKRFDGRENRYVDYPIHDVLQMMGRASRPGVDQSGMCVLLTQNSKKEYYKKFIYEPLPVESHLDQRMADHMNAEIVMKTIENKQDAVDWLTWTFYYRRLSQNPNYYGLQGVTHQHLSDHLSEVVENTVEGLERFGCCSIEDDVELAPANLGLIAAYYYIRHTTIETFSRCVNEGTKRRGLVDVLCAASEFDAVPVRSGEEATLRGLAQSLGMKVEKDKLNDPHTKAQLLLNAHFNRTPITTDLSSDQRFILEHAVRL
;
A
#
# COMPACT_ATOMS: atom_id res chain seq x y z
N LEU A 1 22.02 -15.60 19.71
CA LEU A 1 23.13 -14.74 20.24
C LEU A 1 22.61 -13.73 21.24
N PHE A 2 21.70 -12.83 20.85
CA PHE A 2 21.18 -11.79 21.76
C PHE A 2 20.32 -12.32 22.89
N GLU A 3 19.34 -13.18 22.58
CA GLU A 3 18.50 -13.81 23.63
C GLU A 3 19.34 -14.68 24.59
N ALA A 4 20.43 -15.26 24.09
CA ALA A 4 21.39 -16.01 24.90
C ALA A 4 22.35 -15.11 25.71
N GLY A 5 22.25 -13.78 25.59
CA GLY A 5 23.10 -12.81 26.29
C GLY A 5 24.54 -12.72 25.76
N ALA A 6 24.87 -13.40 24.66
CA ALA A 6 26.23 -13.38 24.09
C ALA A 6 26.57 -12.03 23.43
N ILE A 7 25.56 -11.29 22.98
CA ILE A 7 25.69 -9.93 22.46
C ILE A 7 24.68 -9.03 23.16
N GLN A 8 25.11 -7.81 23.50
CA GLN A 8 24.30 -6.88 24.30
C GLN A 8 23.56 -5.84 23.44
N VAL A 9 24.02 -5.60 22.21
CA VAL A 9 23.48 -4.57 21.31
C VAL A 9 23.19 -5.19 19.95
N ILE A 10 22.02 -4.85 19.41
CA ILE A 10 21.62 -5.13 18.03
C ILE A 10 21.12 -3.84 17.40
N VAL A 11 21.50 -3.64 16.14
CA VAL A 11 20.93 -2.62 15.27
C VAL A 11 20.02 -3.31 14.28
N ALA A 12 18.78 -2.85 14.18
CA ALA A 12 17.77 -3.40 13.28
C ALA A 12 17.17 -2.29 12.42
N THR A 13 16.72 -2.64 11.22
CA THR A 13 15.99 -1.74 10.32
C THR A 13 14.53 -1.58 10.76
N GLU A 14 13.90 -0.46 10.38
CA GLU A 14 12.49 -0.18 10.75
C GLU A 14 11.53 -1.31 10.28
N GLN A 15 11.72 -1.83 9.08
CA GLN A 15 10.90 -2.92 8.51
C GLN A 15 10.90 -4.21 9.35
N LEU A 16 11.95 -4.46 10.14
CA LEU A 16 12.03 -5.64 11.02
C LEU A 16 11.26 -5.47 12.33
N SER A 17 10.79 -4.26 12.66
CA SER A 17 10.09 -3.97 13.92
C SER A 17 8.92 -4.90 14.21
N TRP A 18 8.19 -5.34 13.18
CA TRP A 18 7.09 -6.30 13.29
C TRP A 18 7.56 -7.76 13.35
N GLY A 19 8.57 -8.13 12.56
CA GLY A 19 9.06 -9.50 12.43
C GLY A 19 10.01 -9.97 13.54
N MET A 20 10.57 -9.05 14.32
CA MET A 20 11.45 -9.41 15.44
C MET A 20 10.67 -10.05 16.59
N THR A 21 11.19 -11.15 17.15
CA THR A 21 10.61 -11.79 18.36
C THR A 21 11.31 -11.36 19.64
N MET A 22 12.55 -10.88 19.51
CA MET A 22 13.42 -10.50 20.60
C MET A 22 12.96 -9.21 21.31
N LEU A 23 13.18 -9.18 22.62
CA LEU A 23 12.86 -8.07 23.51
C LEU A 23 14.11 -7.55 24.19
N ALA A 24 14.18 -6.24 24.43
CA ALA A 24 15.34 -5.55 25.00
C ALA A 24 14.95 -4.73 26.24
N HIS A 25 15.93 -4.43 27.09
CA HIS A 25 15.75 -3.48 28.19
C HIS A 25 15.62 -2.03 27.69
N LEU A 26 16.47 -1.68 26.72
CA LEU A 26 16.56 -0.36 26.13
C LEU A 26 16.31 -0.46 24.63
N CYS A 27 15.32 0.27 24.13
CA CYS A 27 15.14 0.51 22.69
C CYS A 27 15.53 1.95 22.37
N ILE A 28 16.36 2.14 21.36
CA ILE A 28 16.72 3.46 20.84
C ILE A 28 16.18 3.55 19.41
N ILE A 29 15.23 4.46 19.19
CA ILE A 29 14.70 4.76 17.87
C ILE A 29 15.47 5.96 17.35
N MET A 30 16.30 5.73 16.32
CA MET A 30 17.21 6.72 15.77
C MET A 30 16.63 7.34 14.51
N ASP A 31 16.18 8.59 14.62
CA ASP A 31 15.37 9.30 13.63
C ASP A 31 14.01 8.63 13.40
N THR A 32 13.05 9.39 12.89
CA THR A 32 11.66 8.93 12.74
C THR A 32 11.14 9.13 11.32
N LYS A 33 12.05 9.03 10.35
CA LYS A 33 11.76 9.29 8.94
C LYS A 33 12.40 8.24 8.07
N ARG A 34 11.78 7.99 6.92
CA ARG A 34 12.39 7.27 5.80
C ARG A 34 12.32 8.13 4.55
N PHE A 35 13.25 7.89 3.64
CA PHE A 35 13.23 8.52 2.34
C PHE A 35 12.24 7.79 1.42
N ASP A 36 11.30 8.52 0.85
CA ASP A 36 10.43 8.07 -0.21
C ASP A 36 10.98 8.58 -1.55
N GLY A 37 11.52 7.66 -2.36
CA GLY A 37 12.06 7.99 -3.66
C GLY A 37 11.02 8.42 -4.70
N ARG A 38 9.75 7.99 -4.56
CA ARG A 38 8.69 8.37 -5.51
C ARG A 38 8.41 9.87 -5.44
N GLU A 39 8.34 10.41 -4.24
CA GLU A 39 8.11 11.84 -3.99
C GLU A 39 9.40 12.62 -3.76
N ASN A 40 10.55 11.94 -3.79
CA ASN A 40 11.88 12.48 -3.52
C ASN A 40 11.94 13.30 -2.21
N ARG A 41 11.31 12.79 -1.15
CA ARG A 41 11.23 13.47 0.16
C ARG A 41 11.30 12.49 1.31
N TYR A 42 11.63 13.01 2.49
CA TYR A 42 11.52 12.24 3.73
C TYR A 42 10.08 12.24 4.23
N VAL A 43 9.54 11.05 4.44
CA VAL A 43 8.23 10.81 5.05
C VAL A 43 8.42 10.29 6.47
N ASP A 44 7.56 10.74 7.38
CA ASP A 44 7.62 10.30 8.78
C ASP A 44 7.18 8.82 8.89
N TYR A 45 7.72 8.12 9.88
CA TYR A 45 7.23 6.78 10.20
C TYR A 45 5.78 6.84 10.66
N PRO A 46 4.94 5.88 10.22
CA PRO A 46 3.64 5.69 10.82
C PRO A 46 3.78 5.50 12.34
N ILE A 47 2.91 6.17 13.09
CA ILE A 47 2.98 6.14 14.56
C ILE A 47 2.87 4.72 15.13
N HIS A 48 2.12 3.83 14.47
CA HIS A 48 2.02 2.43 14.89
C HIS A 48 3.35 1.68 14.78
N ASP A 49 4.19 1.99 13.79
CA ASP A 49 5.52 1.39 13.67
C ASP A 49 6.43 1.88 14.80
N VAL A 50 6.36 3.18 15.13
CA VAL A 50 7.09 3.75 16.26
C VAL A 50 6.65 3.10 17.58
N LEU A 51 5.34 2.97 17.82
CA LEU A 51 4.80 2.30 19.00
C LEU A 51 5.21 0.83 19.06
N GLN A 52 5.26 0.12 17.92
CA GLN A 52 5.73 -1.25 17.84
C GLN A 52 7.21 -1.36 18.21
N MET A 53 8.06 -0.45 17.74
CA MET A 53 9.47 -0.39 18.13
C MET A 53 9.62 -0.10 19.62
N MET A 54 8.85 0.85 20.16
CA MET A 54 8.84 1.16 21.59
C MET A 54 8.44 -0.05 22.43
N GLY A 55 7.46 -0.84 21.96
CA GLY A 55 7.02 -2.07 22.61
C GLY A 55 8.10 -3.14 22.76
N ARG A 56 9.21 -3.05 22.01
CA ARG A 56 10.37 -3.94 22.15
C ARG A 56 11.19 -3.68 23.40
N ALA A 57 11.06 -2.50 24.00
CA ALA A 57 11.67 -2.15 25.28
C ALA A 57 10.88 -2.74 26.46
N SER A 58 10.65 -4.05 26.49
CA SER A 58 9.88 -4.70 27.54
C SER A 58 10.34 -6.14 27.72
N ARG A 59 10.87 -6.50 28.89
CA ARG A 59 11.24 -7.90 29.23
C ARG A 59 10.47 -8.37 30.46
N PRO A 60 9.21 -8.80 30.30
CA PRO A 60 8.36 -9.21 31.42
C PRO A 60 9.01 -10.32 32.25
N GLY A 61 9.01 -10.17 33.58
CA GLY A 61 9.58 -11.15 34.50
C GLY A 61 11.11 -11.11 34.65
N VAL A 62 11.81 -10.30 33.85
CA VAL A 62 13.27 -10.11 33.95
C VAL A 62 13.60 -8.73 34.50
N ASP A 63 13.06 -7.68 33.88
CA ASP A 63 13.34 -6.31 34.27
C ASP A 63 12.16 -5.70 35.06
N GLN A 64 12.47 -4.78 35.98
CA GLN A 64 11.46 -3.99 36.69
C GLN A 64 10.85 -2.87 35.82
N SER A 65 11.61 -2.41 34.82
CA SER A 65 11.20 -1.38 33.88
C SER A 65 11.89 -1.57 32.53
N GLY A 66 11.26 -1.05 31.49
CA GLY A 66 11.85 -0.90 30.17
C GLY A 66 12.03 0.58 29.83
N MET A 67 13.07 0.90 29.07
CA MET A 67 13.36 2.27 28.65
C MET A 67 13.33 2.38 27.13
N CYS A 68 12.70 3.44 26.63
CA CYS A 68 12.76 3.79 25.22
C CYS A 68 13.26 5.21 25.03
N VAL A 69 14.23 5.40 24.15
CA VAL A 69 14.76 6.71 23.75
C VAL A 69 14.38 6.96 22.30
N LEU A 70 13.52 7.95 22.08
CA LEU A 70 13.10 8.40 20.74
C LEU A 70 13.90 9.64 20.34
N LEU A 71 14.78 9.49 19.35
CA LEU A 71 15.54 10.58 18.77
C LEU A 71 14.82 11.07 17.51
N THR A 72 14.30 12.29 17.53
CA THR A 72 13.50 12.86 16.43
C THR A 72 13.85 14.33 16.20
N GLN A 73 13.48 14.87 15.04
CA GLN A 73 13.51 16.31 14.78
C GLN A 73 12.62 17.07 15.77
N ASN A 74 13.07 18.26 16.20
CA ASN A 74 12.36 19.11 17.16
C ASN A 74 10.92 19.43 16.75
N SER A 75 10.65 19.57 15.44
CA SER A 75 9.31 19.82 14.89
C SER A 75 8.30 18.70 15.17
N LYS A 76 8.76 17.47 15.43
CA LYS A 76 7.91 16.29 15.69
C LYS A 76 7.86 15.89 17.16
N LYS A 77 8.63 16.56 18.02
CA LYS A 77 8.72 16.23 19.45
C LYS A 77 7.35 16.25 20.13
N GLU A 78 6.58 17.32 19.96
CA GLU A 78 5.26 17.46 20.59
C GLU A 78 4.23 16.48 20.00
N TYR A 79 4.35 16.17 18.70
CA TYR A 79 3.51 15.15 18.06
C TYR A 79 3.70 13.78 18.73
N TYR A 80 4.93 13.30 18.84
CA TYR A 80 5.20 12.01 19.47
C TYR A 80 4.88 12.02 20.96
N LYS A 81 5.21 13.11 21.67
CA LYS A 81 4.86 13.24 23.09
C LYS A 81 3.36 13.09 23.30
N LYS A 82 2.52 13.67 22.45
CA LYS A 82 1.07 13.52 22.55
C LYS A 82 0.62 12.07 22.33
N PHE A 83 0.96 11.49 21.18
CA PHE A 83 0.43 10.18 20.76
C PHE A 83 1.08 8.95 21.42
N ILE A 84 2.17 9.14 22.18
CA ILE A 84 2.75 8.10 23.03
C ILE A 84 1.95 7.96 24.33
N TYR A 85 1.46 9.08 24.90
CA TYR A 85 0.77 9.08 26.19
C TYR A 85 -0.76 9.09 26.07
N GLU A 86 -1.29 9.58 24.94
CA GLU A 86 -2.72 9.58 24.64
C GLU A 86 -3.07 8.48 23.64
N PRO A 87 -4.27 7.87 23.76
CA PRO A 87 -4.72 6.87 22.79
C PRO A 87 -4.85 7.48 21.39
N LEU A 88 -4.46 6.70 20.37
CA LEU A 88 -4.47 7.15 18.98
C LEU A 88 -5.89 7.16 18.41
N PRO A 89 -6.36 8.26 17.79
CA PRO A 89 -7.58 8.24 17.00
C PRO A 89 -7.36 7.41 15.73
N VAL A 90 -8.24 6.44 15.48
CA VAL A 90 -8.20 5.59 14.29
C VAL A 90 -9.36 5.99 13.37
N GLU A 91 -9.02 6.29 12.12
CA GLU A 91 -9.96 6.64 11.05
C GLU A 91 -9.92 5.61 9.93
N SER A 92 -11.03 5.47 9.21
CA SER A 92 -11.10 4.58 8.05
C SER A 92 -10.48 5.23 6.82
N HIS A 93 -9.87 4.41 5.96
CA HIS A 93 -9.39 4.79 4.63
C HIS A 93 -10.04 3.93 3.53
N LEU A 94 -11.21 3.35 3.82
CA LEU A 94 -11.94 2.47 2.90
C LEU A 94 -12.37 3.20 1.62
N ASP A 95 -12.65 4.49 1.71
CA ASP A 95 -12.93 5.40 0.60
C ASP A 95 -11.87 5.33 -0.51
N GLN A 96 -10.60 5.17 -0.16
CA GLN A 96 -9.49 5.11 -1.13
C GLN A 96 -9.35 3.76 -1.85
N ARG A 97 -10.05 2.72 -1.38
CA ARG A 97 -9.95 1.33 -1.89
C ARG A 97 -11.32 0.71 -2.16
N MET A 98 -12.36 1.53 -2.23
CA MET A 98 -13.74 1.08 -2.25
C MET A 98 -14.07 0.27 -3.51
N ALA A 99 -13.60 0.71 -4.67
CA ALA A 99 -13.86 0.08 -5.95
C ALA A 99 -13.44 -1.40 -6.00
N ASP A 100 -12.27 -1.74 -5.45
CA ASP A 100 -11.78 -3.13 -5.46
C ASP A 100 -12.68 -4.04 -4.61
N HIS A 101 -13.12 -3.56 -3.45
CA HIS A 101 -14.02 -4.29 -2.56
C HIS A 101 -15.43 -4.41 -3.16
N MET A 102 -16.02 -3.32 -3.64
CA MET A 102 -17.34 -3.36 -4.27
C MET A 102 -17.36 -4.27 -5.50
N ASN A 103 -16.33 -4.24 -6.35
CA ASN A 103 -16.22 -5.16 -7.48
C ASN A 103 -16.23 -6.63 -7.02
N ALA A 104 -15.47 -6.97 -5.96
CA ALA A 104 -15.47 -8.32 -5.43
C ALA A 104 -16.84 -8.75 -4.88
N GLU A 105 -17.55 -7.85 -4.19
CA GLU A 105 -18.88 -8.13 -3.63
C GLU A 105 -19.98 -8.24 -4.71
N ILE A 106 -19.88 -7.47 -5.80
CA ILE A 106 -20.74 -7.62 -6.99
C ILE A 106 -20.51 -8.98 -7.65
N VAL A 107 -19.24 -9.39 -7.81
CA VAL A 107 -18.88 -10.71 -8.34
C VAL A 107 -19.43 -11.85 -7.47
N MET A 108 -19.41 -11.70 -6.14
CA MET A 108 -19.97 -12.66 -5.19
C MET A 108 -21.50 -12.60 -5.08
N LYS A 109 -22.16 -11.65 -5.76
CA LYS A 109 -23.60 -11.39 -5.65
C LYS A 109 -24.05 -11.05 -4.22
N THR A 110 -23.18 -10.42 -3.45
CA THR A 110 -23.56 -9.82 -2.17
C THR A 110 -24.14 -8.41 -2.37
N ILE A 111 -23.67 -7.74 -3.43
CA ILE A 111 -24.25 -6.49 -3.93
C ILE A 111 -24.87 -6.80 -5.30
N GLU A 112 -26.19 -6.85 -5.39
CA GLU A 112 -26.90 -7.07 -6.65
C GLU A 112 -27.46 -5.77 -7.22
N ASN A 113 -27.65 -4.73 -6.40
CA ASN A 113 -28.12 -3.42 -6.84
C ASN A 113 -27.45 -2.27 -6.05
N LYS A 114 -27.67 -1.02 -6.46
CA LYS A 114 -27.11 0.16 -5.78
C LYS A 114 -27.55 0.31 -4.31
N GLN A 115 -28.76 -0.14 -3.96
CA GLN A 115 -29.24 -0.10 -2.57
C GLN A 115 -28.47 -1.09 -1.70
N ASP A 116 -28.19 -2.30 -2.19
CA ASP A 116 -27.35 -3.27 -1.49
C ASP A 116 -25.94 -2.72 -1.24
N ALA A 117 -25.40 -1.91 -2.16
CA ALA A 117 -24.09 -1.27 -1.98
C ALA A 117 -24.11 -0.23 -0.84
N VAL A 118 -25.18 0.57 -0.74
CA VAL A 118 -25.38 1.48 0.40
C VAL A 118 -25.50 0.69 1.69
N ASP A 119 -26.31 -0.37 1.69
CA ASP A 119 -26.52 -1.24 2.84
C ASP A 119 -25.22 -1.91 3.27
N TRP A 120 -24.42 -2.42 2.34
CA TRP A 120 -23.09 -2.97 2.57
C TRP A 120 -22.16 -1.96 3.26
N LEU A 121 -22.15 -0.70 2.81
CA LEU A 121 -21.37 0.34 3.47
C LEU A 121 -21.76 0.55 4.93
N THR A 122 -23.02 0.35 5.30
CA THR A 122 -23.46 0.53 6.70
C THR A 122 -22.82 -0.48 7.68
N TRP A 123 -22.32 -1.61 7.18
CA TRP A 123 -21.60 -2.62 7.97
C TRP A 123 -20.14 -2.27 8.24
N THR A 124 -19.63 -1.20 7.64
CA THR A 124 -18.20 -0.89 7.67
C THR A 124 -17.81 0.01 8.86
N PHE A 125 -16.53 -0.05 9.26
CA PHE A 125 -15.96 0.92 10.19
C PHE A 125 -16.00 2.35 9.63
N TYR A 126 -15.89 2.49 8.30
CA TYR A 126 -16.05 3.77 7.60
C TYR A 126 -17.37 4.45 7.96
N TYR A 127 -18.50 3.75 7.81
CA TYR A 127 -19.81 4.29 8.16
C TYR A 127 -19.90 4.74 9.63
N ARG A 128 -19.31 3.97 10.56
CA ARG A 128 -19.27 4.34 11.98
C ARG A 128 -18.49 5.62 12.24
N ARG A 129 -17.48 5.95 11.42
CA ARG A 129 -16.64 7.14 11.60
C ARG A 129 -17.19 8.40 10.93
N LEU A 130 -18.05 8.27 9.91
CA LEU A 130 -18.65 9.43 9.21
C LEU A 130 -19.30 10.44 10.16
N SER A 131 -20.07 9.97 11.14
CA SER A 131 -20.73 10.85 12.12
C SER A 131 -19.81 11.36 13.24
N GLN A 132 -18.68 10.69 13.47
CA GLN A 132 -17.74 11.02 14.54
C GLN A 132 -16.71 12.07 14.13
N ASN A 133 -16.33 12.08 12.85
CA ASN A 133 -15.37 13.03 12.30
C ASN A 133 -15.72 13.40 10.85
N PRO A 134 -16.87 14.06 10.61
CA PRO A 134 -17.39 14.32 9.25
C PRO A 134 -16.41 15.08 8.36
N ASN A 135 -15.72 16.07 8.92
CA ASN A 135 -14.76 16.91 8.19
C ASN A 135 -13.59 16.11 7.62
N TYR A 136 -13.18 15.01 8.28
CA TYR A 136 -12.12 14.14 7.78
C TYR A 136 -12.49 13.47 6.45
N TYR A 137 -13.76 13.12 6.31
CA TYR A 137 -14.32 12.46 5.12
C TYR A 137 -14.95 13.46 4.13
N GLY A 138 -14.81 14.77 4.37
CA GLY A 138 -15.37 15.82 3.52
C GLY A 138 -16.87 16.08 3.69
N LEU A 139 -17.52 15.55 4.73
CA LEU A 139 -18.95 15.79 4.97
C LEU A 139 -19.20 17.17 5.56
N GLN A 140 -20.27 17.82 5.10
CA GLN A 140 -20.72 19.13 5.59
C GLN A 140 -21.58 19.05 6.87
N GLY A 141 -22.06 17.86 7.21
CA GLY A 141 -22.95 17.65 8.34
C GLY A 141 -23.12 16.17 8.70
N VAL A 142 -23.82 15.91 9.80
CA VAL A 142 -24.04 14.57 10.37
C VAL A 142 -25.51 14.19 10.48
N THR A 143 -26.41 14.94 9.84
CA THR A 143 -27.82 14.55 9.81
C THR A 143 -27.99 13.30 8.95
N HIS A 144 -29.10 12.58 9.13
CA HIS A 144 -29.43 11.43 8.29
C HIS A 144 -29.39 11.77 6.79
N GLN A 145 -29.85 12.97 6.41
CA GLN A 145 -29.78 13.44 5.03
C GLN A 145 -28.34 13.56 4.53
N HIS A 146 -27.46 14.26 5.27
CA HIS A 146 -26.05 14.41 4.87
C HIS A 146 -25.32 13.07 4.74
N LEU A 147 -25.56 12.15 5.68
CA LEU A 147 -24.94 10.82 5.65
C LEU A 147 -25.47 9.99 4.47
N SER A 148 -26.78 10.02 4.22
CA SER A 148 -27.40 9.31 3.10
C SER A 148 -26.90 9.85 1.77
N ASP A 149 -26.89 11.17 1.59
CA ASP A 149 -26.43 11.81 0.35
C ASP A 149 -24.96 11.47 0.06
N HIS A 150 -24.11 11.52 1.10
CA HIS A 150 -22.70 11.15 0.98
C HIS A 150 -22.50 9.69 0.59
N LEU A 151 -23.23 8.76 1.21
CA LEU A 151 -23.12 7.34 0.87
C LEU A 151 -23.61 7.06 -0.54
N SER A 152 -24.73 7.66 -0.94
CA SER A 152 -25.26 7.53 -2.30
C SER A 152 -24.27 8.08 -3.33
N GLU A 153 -23.69 9.26 -3.10
CA GLU A 153 -22.67 9.83 -3.98
C GLU A 153 -21.44 8.94 -4.09
N VAL A 154 -20.97 8.38 -2.98
CA VAL A 154 -19.81 7.48 -2.95
C VAL A 154 -20.08 6.18 -3.71
N VAL A 155 -21.26 5.58 -3.53
CA VAL A 155 -21.68 4.38 -4.27
C VAL A 155 -21.79 4.69 -5.76
N GLU A 156 -22.48 5.77 -6.13
CA GLU A 156 -22.68 6.15 -7.53
C GLU A 156 -21.33 6.34 -8.23
N ASN A 157 -20.45 7.18 -7.67
CA ASN A 157 -19.12 7.44 -8.24
C ASN A 157 -18.27 6.16 -8.37
N THR A 158 -18.38 5.25 -7.40
CA THR A 158 -17.62 4.00 -7.42
C THR A 158 -18.15 3.04 -8.48
N VAL A 159 -19.47 2.86 -8.55
CA VAL A 159 -20.14 1.97 -9.50
C VAL A 159 -19.98 2.49 -10.94
N GLU A 160 -20.17 3.78 -11.18
CA GLU A 160 -19.91 4.40 -12.50
C GLU A 160 -18.44 4.23 -12.92
N GLY A 161 -17.51 4.36 -11.98
CA GLY A 161 -16.10 4.07 -12.21
C GLY A 161 -15.85 2.62 -12.63
N LEU A 162 -16.43 1.67 -11.90
CA LEU A 162 -16.33 0.24 -12.22
C LEU A 162 -16.98 -0.12 -13.56
N GLU A 163 -18.13 0.46 -13.88
CA GLU A 163 -18.81 0.27 -15.17
C GLU A 163 -17.96 0.82 -16.32
N ARG A 164 -17.43 2.04 -16.18
CA ARG A 164 -16.55 2.66 -17.17
C ARG A 164 -15.33 1.80 -17.47
N PHE A 165 -14.82 1.06 -16.49
CA PHE A 165 -13.68 0.16 -16.66
C PHE A 165 -14.08 -1.25 -17.13
N GLY A 166 -15.37 -1.50 -17.35
CA GLY A 166 -15.90 -2.80 -17.76
C GLY A 166 -15.81 -3.87 -16.68
N CYS A 167 -15.75 -3.46 -15.40
CA CYS A 167 -15.70 -4.37 -14.26
C CYS A 167 -17.10 -4.85 -13.84
N CYS A 168 -18.10 -3.97 -13.93
CA CYS A 168 -19.51 -4.32 -13.79
C CYS A 168 -20.32 -3.72 -14.95
N SER A 169 -21.59 -4.09 -15.04
CA SER A 169 -22.59 -3.47 -15.91
C SER A 169 -23.81 -3.06 -15.09
N ILE A 170 -24.39 -1.91 -15.41
CA ILE A 170 -25.62 -1.43 -14.80
C ILE A 170 -26.79 -1.78 -15.73
N GLU A 171 -27.73 -2.58 -15.23
CA GLU A 171 -28.97 -2.97 -15.92
C GLU A 171 -30.15 -2.19 -15.33
N ASP A 172 -31.05 -1.70 -16.19
CA ASP A 172 -32.25 -0.93 -15.80
C ASP A 172 -31.99 0.24 -14.82
N ASP A 173 -30.82 0.88 -14.92
CA ASP A 173 -30.31 1.97 -14.06
C ASP A 173 -30.16 1.62 -12.55
N VAL A 174 -30.38 0.37 -12.15
CA VAL A 174 -30.45 -0.05 -10.74
C VAL A 174 -29.68 -1.32 -10.44
N GLU A 175 -29.82 -2.34 -11.28
CA GLU A 175 -29.25 -3.68 -11.07
C GLU A 175 -27.78 -3.69 -11.49
N LEU A 176 -26.95 -4.41 -10.75
CA LEU A 176 -25.50 -4.52 -10.94
C LEU A 176 -25.14 -5.96 -11.27
N ALA A 177 -24.56 -6.17 -12.44
CA ALA A 177 -24.05 -7.47 -12.85
C ALA A 177 -22.51 -7.44 -12.99
N PRO A 178 -21.80 -8.51 -12.60
CA PRO A 178 -20.37 -8.59 -12.80
C PRO A 178 -20.04 -8.76 -14.29
N ALA A 179 -19.04 -8.02 -14.76
CA ALA A 179 -18.52 -8.15 -16.12
C ALA A 179 -17.18 -8.91 -16.13
N ASN A 180 -16.71 -9.28 -17.32
CA ASN A 180 -15.55 -10.16 -17.48
C ASN A 180 -14.28 -9.61 -16.80
N LEU A 181 -14.02 -8.30 -16.90
CA LEU A 181 -12.84 -7.70 -16.27
C LEU A 181 -12.96 -7.69 -14.73
N GLY A 182 -14.17 -7.51 -14.20
CA GLY A 182 -14.43 -7.55 -12.77
C GLY A 182 -14.26 -8.95 -12.19
N LEU A 183 -14.72 -9.98 -12.93
CA LEU A 183 -14.48 -11.38 -12.59
C LEU A 183 -12.98 -11.70 -12.50
N ILE A 184 -12.19 -11.26 -13.48
CA ILE A 184 -10.74 -11.45 -13.49
C ILE A 184 -10.08 -10.73 -12.32
N ALA A 185 -10.44 -9.47 -12.08
CA ALA A 185 -9.92 -8.65 -10.99
C ALA A 185 -10.18 -9.31 -9.63
N ALA A 186 -11.42 -9.73 -9.37
CA ALA A 186 -11.82 -10.37 -8.12
C ALA A 186 -11.14 -11.75 -7.95
N TYR A 187 -11.05 -12.54 -9.02
CA TYR A 187 -10.47 -13.88 -8.95
C TYR A 187 -8.97 -13.87 -8.62
N TYR A 188 -8.19 -13.00 -9.26
CA TYR A 188 -6.73 -12.90 -9.05
C TYR A 188 -6.32 -11.88 -7.99
N TYR A 189 -7.31 -11.24 -7.35
CA TYR A 189 -7.11 -10.20 -6.35
C TYR A 189 -6.28 -9.02 -6.86
N ILE A 190 -6.56 -8.59 -8.09
CA ILE A 190 -5.84 -7.50 -8.80
C ILE A 190 -6.65 -6.22 -8.68
N ARG A 191 -5.97 -5.08 -8.53
CA ARG A 191 -6.63 -3.76 -8.52
C ARG A 191 -7.37 -3.48 -9.82
N HIS A 192 -8.57 -2.88 -9.72
CA HIS A 192 -9.37 -2.48 -10.88
C HIS A 192 -8.59 -1.53 -11.82
N THR A 193 -7.78 -0.62 -11.28
CA THR A 193 -6.89 0.28 -12.06
C THR A 193 -5.84 -0.46 -12.87
N THR A 194 -5.33 -1.59 -12.37
CA THR A 194 -4.39 -2.44 -13.10
C THR A 194 -5.10 -3.13 -14.26
N ILE A 195 -6.30 -3.67 -14.04
CA ILE A 195 -7.09 -4.31 -15.09
C ILE A 195 -7.54 -3.30 -16.16
N GLU A 196 -7.92 -2.08 -15.75
CA GLU A 196 -8.17 -0.96 -16.67
C GLU A 196 -6.95 -0.69 -17.57
N THR A 197 -5.77 -0.60 -16.97
CA THR A 197 -4.51 -0.39 -17.69
C THR A 197 -4.24 -1.53 -18.66
N PHE A 198 -4.44 -2.79 -18.25
CA PHE A 198 -4.21 -3.96 -19.09
C PHE A 198 -5.19 -3.99 -20.27
N SER A 199 -6.48 -3.74 -20.02
CA SER A 199 -7.53 -3.67 -21.04
C SER A 199 -7.24 -2.61 -22.11
N ARG A 200 -6.69 -1.45 -21.71
CA ARG A 200 -6.33 -0.37 -22.65
C ARG A 200 -5.05 -0.63 -23.43
N CYS A 201 -4.06 -1.28 -22.82
CA CYS A 201 -2.73 -1.40 -23.39
C CYS A 201 -2.47 -2.72 -24.15
N VAL A 202 -3.22 -3.78 -23.87
CA VAL A 202 -3.07 -5.07 -24.55
C VAL A 202 -3.98 -5.15 -25.78
N ASN A 203 -3.39 -5.42 -26.94
CA ASN A 203 -4.10 -5.66 -28.19
C ASN A 203 -3.48 -6.85 -28.94
N GLU A 204 -4.10 -7.25 -30.05
CA GLU A 204 -3.65 -8.40 -30.87
C GLU A 204 -2.19 -8.27 -31.37
N GLY A 205 -1.67 -7.05 -31.48
CA GLY A 205 -0.30 -6.76 -31.89
C GLY A 205 0.72 -6.73 -30.74
N THR A 206 0.29 -6.80 -29.48
CA THR A 206 1.17 -6.67 -28.31
C THR A 206 2.09 -7.89 -28.20
N LYS A 207 3.38 -7.67 -28.44
CA LYS A 207 4.43 -8.70 -28.33
C LYS A 207 4.96 -8.82 -26.90
N ARG A 208 5.76 -9.85 -26.63
CA ARG A 208 6.41 -10.10 -25.32
C ARG A 208 6.99 -8.86 -24.65
N ARG A 209 7.70 -8.00 -25.40
CA ARG A 209 8.27 -6.76 -24.84
C ARG A 209 7.18 -5.81 -24.32
N GLY A 210 6.13 -5.61 -25.12
CA GLY A 210 4.99 -4.79 -24.71
C GLY A 210 4.24 -5.39 -23.53
N LEU A 211 4.11 -6.72 -23.45
CA LEU A 211 3.49 -7.37 -22.29
C LEU A 211 4.28 -7.12 -21.00
N VAL A 212 5.61 -7.16 -21.06
CA VAL A 212 6.47 -6.83 -19.91
C VAL A 212 6.29 -5.37 -19.50
N ASP A 213 6.20 -4.46 -20.47
CA ASP A 213 6.00 -3.03 -20.19
C ASP A 213 4.63 -2.78 -19.53
N VAL A 214 3.57 -3.43 -20.02
CA VAL A 214 2.21 -3.35 -19.45
C VAL A 214 2.17 -3.98 -18.05
N LEU A 215 2.78 -5.15 -17.86
CA LEU A 215 2.88 -5.81 -16.56
C LEU A 215 3.55 -4.89 -15.53
N CYS A 216 4.65 -4.23 -15.91
CA CYS A 216 5.37 -3.33 -15.00
C CYS A 216 4.60 -2.04 -14.67
N ALA A 217 3.62 -1.66 -15.49
CA ALA A 217 2.70 -0.57 -15.23
C ALA A 217 1.57 -0.94 -14.25
N ALA A 218 1.51 -2.20 -13.79
CA ALA A 218 0.55 -2.63 -12.79
C ALA A 218 0.67 -1.80 -11.51
N SER A 219 -0.47 -1.37 -11.00
CA SER A 219 -0.54 -0.51 -9.84
C SER A 219 0.09 -1.21 -8.63
N GLU A 220 0.01 -2.54 -8.52
CA GLU A 220 0.66 -3.40 -7.51
C GLU A 220 2.12 -3.02 -7.27
N PHE A 221 2.83 -2.61 -8.31
CA PHE A 221 4.23 -2.23 -8.22
C PHE A 221 4.49 -0.83 -7.67
N ASP A 222 3.46 -0.01 -7.41
CA ASP A 222 3.56 1.23 -6.61
C ASP A 222 4.23 1.00 -5.24
N ALA A 223 4.08 -0.21 -4.69
CA ALA A 223 4.62 -0.59 -3.39
C ALA A 223 6.11 -0.97 -3.43
N VAL A 224 6.73 -1.05 -4.62
CA VAL A 224 8.16 -1.32 -4.75
C VAL A 224 8.93 -0.12 -4.16
N PRO A 225 9.79 -0.33 -3.14
CA PRO A 225 10.47 0.77 -2.48
C PRO A 225 11.52 1.39 -3.40
N VAL A 226 11.64 2.72 -3.38
CA VAL A 226 12.72 3.44 -4.07
C VAL A 226 13.58 4.14 -3.03
N ARG A 227 14.84 3.69 -2.89
CA ARG A 227 15.75 4.15 -1.83
C ARG A 227 16.64 5.31 -2.28
N SER A 228 17.09 6.12 -1.34
CA SER A 228 18.01 7.22 -1.63
C SER A 228 19.35 6.69 -2.16
N GLY A 229 19.86 7.29 -3.23
CA GLY A 229 21.12 6.88 -3.85
C GLY A 229 21.04 5.63 -4.74
N GLU A 230 19.85 5.02 -4.88
CA GLU A 230 19.66 3.82 -5.70
C GLU A 230 19.77 4.10 -7.21
N GLU A 231 19.57 5.35 -7.64
CA GLU A 231 19.62 5.79 -9.05
C GLU A 231 20.90 5.35 -9.77
N ALA A 232 22.05 5.44 -9.10
CA ALA A 232 23.33 5.09 -9.70
C ALA A 232 23.43 3.58 -9.99
N THR A 233 22.93 2.77 -9.06
CA THR A 233 22.88 1.31 -9.18
C THR A 233 21.89 0.90 -10.27
N LEU A 234 20.69 1.49 -10.29
CA LEU A 234 19.68 1.22 -11.32
C LEU A 234 20.15 1.66 -12.71
N ARG A 235 20.87 2.77 -12.81
CA ARG A 235 21.48 3.21 -14.08
C ARG A 235 22.55 2.25 -14.58
N GLY A 236 23.41 1.74 -13.70
CA GLY A 236 24.39 0.70 -14.05
C GLY A 236 23.71 -0.58 -14.51
N LEU A 237 22.64 -0.99 -13.83
CA LEU A 237 21.83 -2.15 -14.22
C LEU A 237 21.19 -1.95 -15.60
N ALA A 238 20.56 -0.80 -15.85
CA ALA A 238 19.96 -0.45 -17.14
C ALA A 238 20.99 -0.53 -18.28
N GLN A 239 22.21 0.00 -18.06
CA GLN A 239 23.30 -0.08 -19.03
C GLN A 239 23.71 -1.53 -19.32
N SER A 240 23.83 -2.36 -18.28
CA SER A 240 24.18 -3.79 -18.43
C SER A 240 23.11 -4.58 -19.21
N LEU A 241 21.84 -4.18 -19.10
CA LEU A 241 20.70 -4.78 -19.80
C LEU A 241 20.50 -4.20 -21.21
N GLY A 242 21.29 -3.18 -21.61
CA GLY A 242 21.10 -2.48 -22.87
C GLY A 242 19.80 -1.67 -22.94
N MET A 243 19.21 -1.33 -21.80
CA MET A 243 17.95 -0.59 -21.69
C MET A 243 18.23 0.91 -21.58
N LYS A 244 17.50 1.71 -22.37
CA LYS A 244 17.55 3.17 -22.26
C LYS A 244 16.47 3.61 -21.28
N VAL A 245 16.90 4.18 -20.17
CA VAL A 245 16.02 4.74 -19.13
C VAL A 245 16.36 6.21 -18.97
N GLU A 246 15.34 7.06 -18.99
CA GLU A 246 15.48 8.50 -18.77
C GLU A 246 15.85 8.76 -17.30
N LYS A 247 16.66 9.79 -17.04
CA LYS A 247 17.24 10.00 -15.70
C LYS A 247 16.18 10.28 -14.63
N ASP A 248 15.13 10.99 -14.99
CA ASP A 248 13.98 11.35 -14.17
C ASP A 248 13.12 10.13 -13.79
N LYS A 249 13.18 9.04 -14.57
CA LYS A 249 12.42 7.80 -14.31
C LYS A 249 13.15 6.80 -13.43
N LEU A 250 14.40 7.05 -13.04
CA LEU A 250 15.14 6.12 -12.18
C LEU A 250 14.57 6.02 -10.76
N ASN A 251 13.77 7.01 -10.35
CA ASN A 251 13.07 7.03 -9.06
C ASN A 251 11.62 6.53 -9.17
N ASP A 252 11.20 6.09 -10.35
CA ASP A 252 9.86 5.55 -10.55
C ASP A 252 9.83 4.04 -10.21
N PRO A 253 8.92 3.60 -9.31
CA PRO A 253 8.83 2.20 -8.93
C PRO A 253 8.51 1.26 -10.11
N HIS A 254 7.74 1.72 -11.11
CA HIS A 254 7.43 0.90 -12.29
C HIS A 254 8.66 0.68 -13.17
N THR A 255 9.47 1.72 -13.36
CA THR A 255 10.77 1.62 -14.05
C THR A 255 11.72 0.68 -13.31
N LYS A 256 11.77 0.74 -11.97
CA LYS A 256 12.53 -0.21 -11.17
C LYS A 256 12.01 -1.64 -11.34
N ALA A 257 10.70 -1.85 -11.33
CA ALA A 257 10.09 -3.16 -11.55
C ALA A 257 10.48 -3.73 -12.94
N GLN A 258 10.47 -2.89 -13.97
CA GLN A 258 10.88 -3.25 -15.32
C GLN A 258 12.36 -3.68 -15.38
N LEU A 259 13.26 -2.93 -14.75
CA LEU A 259 14.68 -3.27 -14.69
C LEU A 259 14.92 -4.59 -13.96
N LEU A 260 14.27 -4.78 -12.81
CA LEU A 260 14.43 -6.00 -12.00
C LEU A 260 13.83 -7.23 -12.68
N LEU A 261 12.71 -7.09 -13.40
CA LEU A 261 12.12 -8.18 -14.15
C LEU A 261 12.99 -8.58 -15.35
N ASN A 262 13.55 -7.62 -16.08
CA ASN A 262 14.50 -7.90 -17.16
C ASN A 262 15.82 -8.51 -16.63
N ALA A 263 16.30 -8.06 -15.46
CA ALA A 263 17.43 -8.67 -14.79
C ALA A 263 17.14 -10.13 -14.41
N HIS A 264 15.92 -10.45 -13.97
CA HIS A 264 15.50 -11.82 -13.69
C HIS A 264 15.55 -12.69 -14.96
N PHE A 265 14.96 -12.22 -16.06
CA PHE A 265 14.95 -12.96 -17.32
C PHE A 265 16.36 -13.22 -17.87
N ASN A 266 17.27 -12.26 -17.72
CA ASN A 266 18.65 -12.38 -18.17
C ASN A 266 19.59 -13.06 -17.15
N ARG A 267 19.08 -13.39 -15.95
CA ARG A 267 19.85 -13.91 -14.82
C ARG A 267 21.05 -13.01 -14.47
N THR A 268 20.85 -11.71 -14.59
CA THR A 268 21.88 -10.71 -14.26
C THR A 268 22.06 -10.66 -12.74
N PRO A 269 23.30 -10.70 -12.23
CA PRO A 269 23.55 -10.56 -10.80
C PRO A 269 23.14 -9.17 -10.31
N ILE A 270 22.43 -9.13 -9.18
CA ILE A 270 21.97 -7.90 -8.52
C ILE A 270 22.36 -7.92 -7.04
N THR A 271 22.33 -6.76 -6.38
CA THR A 271 22.64 -6.65 -4.95
C THR A 271 21.54 -7.30 -4.11
N THR A 272 21.85 -7.61 -2.84
CA THR A 272 20.92 -8.25 -1.91
C THR A 272 19.62 -7.46 -1.74
N ASP A 273 19.70 -6.14 -1.63
CA ASP A 273 18.52 -5.27 -1.47
C ASP A 273 17.60 -5.34 -2.70
N LEU A 274 18.18 -5.23 -3.90
CA LEU A 274 17.46 -5.37 -5.16
C LEU A 274 16.88 -6.78 -5.36
N SER A 275 17.56 -7.81 -4.85
CA SER A 275 17.05 -9.18 -4.88
C SER A 275 15.83 -9.36 -3.98
N SER A 276 15.79 -8.68 -2.83
CA SER A 276 14.59 -8.64 -1.99
C SER A 276 13.42 -7.98 -2.72
N ASP A 277 13.67 -6.85 -3.39
CA ASP A 277 12.63 -6.15 -4.16
C ASP A 277 12.18 -6.97 -5.37
N GLN A 278 13.11 -7.65 -6.06
CA GLN A 278 12.81 -8.54 -7.18
C GLN A 278 11.92 -9.70 -6.72
N ARG A 279 12.13 -10.25 -5.52
CA ARG A 279 11.26 -11.31 -4.98
C ARG A 279 9.81 -10.82 -4.83
N PHE A 280 9.62 -9.63 -4.25
CA PHE A 280 8.28 -9.02 -4.15
C PHE A 280 7.61 -8.88 -5.52
N ILE A 281 8.37 -8.41 -6.53
CA ILE A 281 7.87 -8.28 -7.91
C ILE A 281 7.46 -9.64 -8.49
N LEU A 282 8.30 -10.66 -8.33
CA LEU A 282 8.04 -12.00 -8.88
C LEU A 282 6.84 -12.69 -8.22
N GLU A 283 6.62 -12.48 -6.92
CA GLU A 283 5.43 -12.99 -6.21
C GLU A 283 4.14 -12.41 -6.78
N HIS A 284 4.17 -11.14 -7.22
CA HIS A 284 3.02 -10.47 -7.84
C HIS A 284 2.90 -10.77 -9.34
N ALA A 285 4.01 -10.96 -10.04
CA ALA A 285 4.05 -11.13 -11.49
C ALA A 285 3.39 -12.43 -12.00
N VAL A 286 3.15 -13.42 -11.14
CA VAL A 286 2.49 -14.68 -11.55
C VAL A 286 0.98 -14.55 -11.63
N ARG A 287 0.39 -13.73 -10.75
CA ARG A 287 -1.06 -13.48 -10.73
C ARG A 287 -1.48 -12.38 -11.71
N LEU A 288 -0.59 -11.43 -11.98
CA LEU A 288 -0.73 -10.39 -12.99
C LEU A 288 -0.49 -10.95 -14.40
#